data_AF-A0A369XQJ9-F1
#
_entry.id   AF-A0A369XQJ9-F1
#
_cell.length_a   1.000
_cell.length_b   1.000
_cell.length_c   1.000
_cell.angle_alpha   90.00
_cell.angle_beta   90.00
_cell.angle_gamma   90.00
#
_symmetry.space_group_name_H-M   'P 1'
#
loop_
_entity.id
_entity.type
_entity.pdbx_description
1 polymer ?
#
loop_
_entity_poly.entity_id
_entity_poly.type
_entity_poly.pdbx_seq_one_letter_code
_entity_poly.pdbx_strand_id
1 'polypeptide(L)'
;MRRISSALFVPIFLAFAALPALAQERSDLQPLPAVPPPPPEMAPFDESLEPEVTIKKREGDTIEEHRINGKLFKIKVTPDHGVPYYLIDRNGDGNFTQTTMGSADVSVPQWVIGTF
;
A
#
# COMPACT_ATOMS: atom_id res chain seq x y z
N MET A 1 -20.21 29.25 79.02
CA MET A 1 -19.76 29.76 77.71
C MET A 1 -18.50 29.01 77.29
N ARG A 2 -18.60 27.98 76.44
CA ARG A 2 -17.43 27.26 75.91
C ARG A 2 -17.18 27.73 74.49
N ARG A 3 -16.04 28.40 74.29
CA ARG A 3 -15.56 28.92 73.02
C ARG A 3 -15.36 27.73 72.06
N ILE A 4 -16.05 27.77 70.93
CA ILE A 4 -15.89 26.78 69.87
C ILE A 4 -14.53 27.06 69.22
N SER A 5 -13.53 26.24 69.55
CA SER A 5 -12.20 26.34 68.99
C SER A 5 -12.23 25.96 67.51
N SER A 6 -12.21 26.97 66.63
CA SER A 6 -12.13 26.81 65.16
C SER A 6 -10.81 26.18 64.65
N ALA A 7 -9.95 25.68 65.55
CA ALA A 7 -8.65 25.09 65.22
C ALA A 7 -8.74 23.70 64.55
N LEU A 8 -9.93 23.10 64.50
CA LEU A 8 -10.12 21.75 63.93
C LEU A 8 -10.48 21.74 62.44
N PHE A 9 -10.80 22.89 61.83
CA PHE A 9 -11.26 22.95 60.43
C PHE A 9 -10.14 22.95 59.38
N VAL A 10 -8.95 23.46 59.73
CA VAL A 10 -7.79 23.54 58.82
C VAL A 10 -7.21 22.17 58.43
N PRO A 11 -7.00 21.20 59.33
CA PRO A 11 -6.46 19.89 58.93
C PRO A 11 -7.46 19.09 58.07
N ILE A 12 -8.76 19.30 58.26
CA ILE A 12 -9.81 18.64 57.48
C ILE A 12 -9.86 19.18 56.04
N PHE A 13 -9.70 20.49 55.86
CA PHE A 13 -9.67 21.10 54.52
C PHE A 13 -8.43 20.69 53.72
N LEU A 14 -7.27 20.57 54.39
CA LEU A 14 -6.02 20.11 53.77
C LEU A 14 -6.07 18.62 53.40
N ALA A 15 -6.72 17.79 54.23
CA ALA A 15 -6.97 16.38 53.92
C ALA A 15 -7.91 16.21 52.70
N PHE A 16 -8.89 17.10 52.54
CA PHE A 16 -9.81 17.06 51.40
C PHE A 16 -9.15 17.53 50.08
N ALA A 17 -8.18 18.45 50.14
CA ALA A 17 -7.43 18.90 48.96
C ALA A 17 -6.50 17.83 48.37
N ALA A 18 -6.12 16.80 49.15
CA ALA A 18 -5.25 15.71 48.71
C ALA A 18 -5.99 14.59 47.96
N LEU A 19 -7.32 14.50 48.09
CA LEU A 19 -8.16 13.46 47.45
C LEU A 19 -7.95 13.25 45.93
N PRO A 20 -7.82 14.29 45.07
CA PRO A 20 -7.65 14.06 43.63
C PRO A 20 -6.31 13.40 43.25
N ALA A 21 -5.29 13.49 44.10
CA ALA A 21 -3.99 12.84 43.85
C ALA A 21 -4.06 11.31 43.97
N LEU A 22 -4.99 10.78 44.79
CA LEU A 22 -5.21 9.34 44.95
C LEU A 22 -6.04 8.74 43.81
N ALA A 23 -6.74 9.58 43.03
CA ALA A 23 -7.52 9.15 41.87
C ALA A 23 -6.68 9.04 40.57
N GLN A 24 -5.40 9.43 40.61
CA GLN A 24 -4.51 9.40 39.44
C GLN A 24 -3.73 8.09 39.26
N GLU A 25 -4.08 7.02 39.97
CA GLU A 25 -3.48 5.70 39.74
C GLU A 25 -3.95 5.16 38.38
N ARG A 26 -3.19 5.43 37.31
CA ARG A 26 -3.32 4.75 36.02
C ARG A 26 -2.66 3.38 36.11
N SER A 27 -3.24 2.50 36.92
CA SER A 27 -2.70 1.17 37.23
C SER A 27 -2.99 0.14 36.14
N ASP A 28 -3.84 0.49 35.16
CA ASP A 28 -4.34 -0.42 34.13
C ASP A 28 -3.65 -0.23 32.76
N LEU A 29 -2.43 0.32 32.73
CA LEU A 29 -1.66 0.42 31.49
C LEU A 29 -1.04 -0.94 31.15
N GLN A 30 -1.75 -1.72 30.36
CA GLN A 30 -1.20 -2.94 29.75
C GLN A 30 -0.09 -2.55 28.76
N PRO A 31 1.10 -3.16 28.83
CA PRO A 31 2.11 -2.99 27.80
C PRO A 31 1.52 -3.37 26.45
N LEU A 32 1.72 -2.51 25.44
CA LEU A 32 1.32 -2.84 24.07
C LEU A 32 1.97 -4.18 23.67
N PRO A 33 1.25 -5.07 22.97
CA PRO A 33 1.85 -6.25 22.39
C PRO A 33 3.09 -5.88 21.57
N ALA A 34 4.14 -6.70 21.64
CA ALA A 34 5.34 -6.47 20.84
C ALA A 34 4.97 -6.47 19.35
N VAL A 35 5.41 -5.44 18.62
CA VAL A 35 5.28 -5.40 17.15
C VAL A 35 6.06 -6.60 16.61
N PRO A 36 5.48 -7.43 15.72
CA PRO A 36 6.22 -8.52 15.09
C PRO A 36 7.46 -7.96 14.39
N PRO A 37 8.54 -8.75 14.27
CA PRO A 37 9.71 -8.33 13.52
C PRO A 37 9.29 -7.91 12.11
N PRO A 38 9.93 -6.87 11.53
CA PRO A 38 9.67 -6.50 10.15
C PRO A 38 9.86 -7.72 9.25
N PRO A 39 9.08 -7.85 8.15
CA PRO A 39 9.31 -8.88 7.17
C PRO A 39 10.78 -8.90 6.74
N PRO A 40 11.34 -10.07 6.38
CA PRO A 40 12.66 -10.12 5.75
C PRO A 40 12.70 -9.13 4.58
N GLU A 41 13.82 -8.41 4.43
CA GLU A 41 14.06 -7.63 3.22
C GLU A 41 13.90 -8.57 2.02
N MET A 42 12.98 -8.22 1.11
CA MET A 42 12.87 -8.94 -0.16
C MET A 42 14.21 -8.84 -0.87
N ALA A 43 14.69 -9.96 -1.43
CA ALA A 43 15.85 -9.94 -2.30
C ALA A 43 15.67 -8.84 -3.37
N PRO A 44 16.75 -8.14 -3.77
CA PRO A 44 16.66 -7.14 -4.82
C PRO A 44 16.02 -7.79 -6.05
N PHE A 45 14.87 -7.26 -6.47
CA PHE A 45 14.27 -7.63 -7.74
C PHE A 45 15.20 -7.17 -8.86
N ASP A 46 15.41 -8.02 -9.85
CA ASP A 46 16.16 -7.64 -11.03
C ASP A 46 15.33 -6.62 -11.83
N GLU A 47 15.75 -5.36 -11.82
CA GLU A 47 15.10 -4.26 -12.54
C GLU A 47 14.96 -4.55 -14.05
N SER A 48 15.79 -5.44 -14.61
CA SER A 48 15.68 -5.85 -16.02
C SER A 48 14.42 -6.66 -16.34
N LEU A 49 13.78 -7.23 -15.32
CA LEU A 49 12.53 -7.97 -15.46
C LEU A 49 11.30 -7.05 -15.48
N GLU A 50 11.45 -5.78 -15.07
CA GLU A 50 10.36 -4.83 -15.11
C GLU A 50 10.10 -4.35 -16.54
N PRO A 51 8.83 -4.35 -17.00
CA PRO A 51 8.51 -3.84 -18.31
C PRO A 51 8.57 -2.30 -18.35
N GLU A 52 9.33 -1.76 -19.29
CA GLU A 52 9.26 -0.34 -19.63
C GLU A 52 7.93 -0.04 -20.32
N VAL A 53 7.16 0.92 -19.79
CA VAL A 53 5.87 1.33 -20.33
C VAL A 53 5.97 2.72 -20.95
N THR A 54 5.74 2.82 -22.26
CA THR A 54 5.67 4.09 -22.98
C THR A 54 4.21 4.42 -23.31
N ILE A 55 3.70 5.55 -22.81
CA ILE A 55 2.33 6.01 -23.06
C ILE A 55 2.32 7.06 -24.16
N LYS A 56 1.53 6.84 -25.20
CA LYS A 56 1.34 7.76 -26.33
C LYS A 56 -0.15 8.06 -26.50
N LYS A 57 -0.48 9.32 -26.77
CA LYS A 57 -1.84 9.73 -27.16
C LYS A 57 -1.88 10.03 -28.65
N ARG A 58 -2.82 9.42 -29.39
CA ARG A 58 -2.97 9.57 -30.84
C ARG A 58 -4.44 9.63 -31.20
N GLU A 59 -4.90 10.72 -31.79
CA GLU A 59 -6.23 10.81 -32.43
C GLU A 59 -7.43 10.43 -31.53
N GLY A 60 -7.30 10.60 -30.21
CA GLY A 60 -8.32 10.19 -29.24
C GLY A 60 -8.09 8.78 -28.66
N ASP A 61 -7.02 8.10 -29.01
CA ASP A 61 -6.64 6.82 -28.42
C ASP A 61 -5.44 7.00 -27.48
N THR A 62 -5.49 6.34 -26.33
CA THR A 62 -4.33 6.17 -25.43
C THR A 62 -3.69 4.81 -25.66
N ILE A 63 -2.44 4.81 -26.11
CA ILE A 63 -1.66 3.63 -26.47
C ILE A 63 -0.54 3.46 -25.43
N GLU A 64 -0.51 2.32 -24.76
CA GLU A 64 0.54 1.96 -23.80
C GLU A 64 1.38 0.80 -24.35
N GLU A 65 2.60 1.10 -24.78
CA GLU A 65 3.56 0.13 -25.30
C GLU A 65 4.41 -0.42 -24.15
N HIS A 66 4.38 -1.74 -23.95
CA HIS A 66 5.13 -2.43 -22.90
C HIS A 66 6.30 -3.20 -23.52
N ARG A 67 7.51 -2.91 -23.03
CA ARG A 67 8.75 -3.50 -23.51
C ARG A 67 9.50 -4.19 -22.38
N ILE A 68 10.07 -5.35 -22.63
CA ILE A 68 11.02 -6.01 -21.73
C ILE A 68 12.32 -6.19 -22.50
N ASN A 69 13.46 -5.79 -21.93
CA ASN A 69 14.77 -5.83 -22.60
C ASN A 69 14.74 -5.19 -24.01
N GLY A 70 14.01 -4.08 -24.16
CA GLY A 70 13.84 -3.37 -25.44
C GLY A 70 12.91 -4.04 -26.46
N LYS A 71 12.39 -5.25 -26.20
CA LYS A 71 11.43 -5.95 -27.07
C LYS A 71 9.99 -5.59 -26.70
N LEU A 72 9.24 -5.10 -27.69
CA LEU A 72 7.81 -4.81 -27.54
C LEU A 72 7.02 -6.11 -27.50
N PHE A 73 6.24 -6.32 -26.44
CA PHE A 73 5.53 -7.58 -26.23
C PHE A 73 4.04 -7.40 -25.98
N LYS A 74 3.64 -6.21 -25.50
CA LYS A 74 2.24 -5.91 -25.23
C LYS A 74 1.95 -4.46 -25.57
N ILE A 75 0.83 -4.22 -26.23
CA ILE A 75 0.29 -2.89 -26.49
C ILE A 75 -1.12 -2.88 -25.92
N LYS A 76 -1.42 -1.93 -25.03
CA LYS A 76 -2.78 -1.67 -24.58
C LYS A 76 -3.29 -0.45 -25.34
N VAL A 77 -4.42 -0.60 -26.00
CA VAL A 77 -5.11 0.51 -26.67
C VAL A 77 -6.38 0.81 -25.90
N THR A 78 -6.52 2.06 -25.47
CA THR A 78 -7.69 2.61 -24.80
C THR A 78 -8.30 3.69 -25.70
N PRO A 79 -9.30 3.35 -26.52
CA PRO A 79 -9.98 4.34 -27.35
C PRO A 79 -10.83 5.31 -26.52
N ASP A 80 -10.95 6.58 -26.93
CA ASP A 80 -11.84 7.57 -26.26
C ASP A 80 -13.31 7.11 -26.30
N HIS A 81 -13.69 6.41 -27.37
CA HIS A 81 -15.04 5.89 -27.60
C HIS A 81 -14.99 4.40 -27.98
N GLY A 82 -14.63 3.54 -27.04
CA GLY A 82 -14.58 2.10 -27.29
C GLY A 82 -14.19 1.27 -26.08
N VAL A 83 -14.11 -0.04 -26.27
CA VAL A 83 -13.62 -0.98 -25.26
C VAL A 83 -12.10 -1.12 -25.41
N PRO A 84 -11.31 -0.99 -24.33
CA PRO A 84 -9.88 -1.22 -24.41
C PRO A 84 -9.55 -2.64 -24.82
N TYR A 85 -8.44 -2.81 -25.55
CA TYR A 85 -7.96 -4.10 -25.98
C TYR A 85 -6.43 -4.16 -25.91
N TYR A 86 -5.93 -5.38 -25.87
CA TYR A 86 -4.51 -5.69 -25.85
C TYR A 86 -4.09 -6.30 -27.19
N LEU A 87 -2.88 -5.99 -27.61
CA LEU A 87 -2.14 -6.70 -28.65
C LEU A 87 -0.95 -7.36 -27.94
N ILE A 88 -0.82 -8.68 -28.01
CA ILE A 88 0.20 -9.44 -27.27
C ILE A 88 1.01 -10.31 -28.23
N ASP A 89 2.33 -10.17 -28.18
CA ASP A 89 3.27 -11.12 -28.78
C ASP A 89 3.69 -12.16 -27.73
N ARG A 90 3.15 -13.37 -27.87
CA ARG A 90 3.35 -14.46 -26.91
C ARG A 90 4.71 -15.14 -27.07
N ASN A 91 5.27 -15.12 -28.28
CA ASN A 91 6.42 -15.94 -28.67
C ASN A 91 7.69 -15.11 -28.91
N GLY A 92 7.56 -13.79 -28.99
CA GLY A 92 8.67 -12.86 -29.24
C GLY A 92 9.07 -12.79 -30.71
N ASP A 93 8.19 -13.22 -31.62
CA ASP A 93 8.41 -13.28 -33.07
C ASP A 93 7.89 -12.02 -33.81
N GLY A 94 7.26 -11.10 -33.08
CA GLY A 94 6.65 -9.88 -33.60
C GLY A 94 5.22 -10.07 -34.11
N ASN A 95 4.62 -11.26 -33.96
CA ASN A 95 3.21 -11.50 -34.31
C ASN A 95 2.30 -11.21 -33.11
N PHE A 96 1.47 -10.18 -33.23
CA PHE A 96 0.58 -9.76 -32.16
C PHE A 96 -0.81 -10.37 -32.32
N THR A 97 -1.32 -10.97 -31.24
CA THR A 97 -2.71 -11.41 -31.13
C THR A 97 -3.54 -10.37 -30.39
N GLN A 98 -4.73 -10.05 -30.90
CA GLN A 98 -5.65 -9.15 -30.24
C GLN A 98 -6.48 -9.87 -29.16
N THR A 99 -6.65 -9.22 -28.01
CA THR A 99 -7.41 -9.73 -26.88
C THR A 99 -8.19 -8.60 -26.22
N THR A 100 -9.51 -8.75 -26.05
CA THR A 100 -10.34 -7.72 -25.40
C THR A 100 -10.08 -7.67 -23.89
N MET A 101 -10.05 -6.47 -23.32
CA MET A 101 -9.87 -6.30 -21.87
C MET A 101 -11.03 -6.93 -21.09
N GLY A 102 -10.71 -7.77 -20.09
CA GLY A 102 -11.69 -8.53 -19.31
C GLY A 102 -11.93 -9.96 -19.80
N SER A 103 -11.36 -10.36 -20.94
CA SER A 103 -11.25 -11.79 -21.28
C SER A 103 -10.19 -12.46 -20.39
N ALA A 104 -10.36 -13.73 -20.08
CA ALA A 104 -9.47 -14.48 -19.17
C ALA A 104 -8.06 -14.73 -19.73
N ASP A 105 -7.74 -14.21 -20.93
CA ASP A 105 -6.56 -14.54 -21.71
C ASP A 105 -5.45 -13.48 -21.60
N VAL A 106 -5.29 -12.88 -20.41
CA VAL A 106 -4.14 -12.02 -20.11
C VAL A 106 -2.96 -12.92 -19.75
N SER A 107 -2.17 -13.28 -20.76
CA SER A 107 -1.02 -14.17 -20.62
C SER A 107 0.30 -13.38 -20.53
N VAL A 108 1.21 -13.86 -19.68
CA VAL A 108 2.59 -13.38 -19.62
C VAL A 108 3.38 -13.90 -20.83
N PRO A 109 4.32 -13.10 -21.39
CA PRO A 109 5.14 -13.54 -22.52
C PRO A 109 5.94 -14.79 -22.13
N GLN A 110 5.88 -15.84 -22.95
CA GLN A 110 6.52 -17.13 -22.63
C GLN A 110 8.04 -17.08 -22.83
N TRP A 111 8.52 -16.28 -23.77
CA TRP A 111 9.95 -16.14 -24.11
C TRP A 111 10.77 -15.40 -23.04
N VAL A 112 10.14 -14.75 -22.07
CA VAL A 112 10.85 -14.13 -20.92
C VAL A 112 11.22 -15.18 -19.86
N ILE A 113 10.60 -16.36 -19.91
CA ILE A 113 10.79 -17.44 -18.94
C ILE A 113 11.96 -18.32 -19.42
N GLY A 114 13.21 -17.91 -19.21
CA GLY A 114 14.34 -18.83 -19.44
C GLY A 114 15.71 -18.25 -19.76
N THR A 115 16.21 -17.29 -19.00
CA THR A 115 17.65 -16.98 -19.00
C THR A 115 18.19 -17.16 -17.59
N PHE A 116 18.92 -18.26 -17.37
CA PHE A 116 19.73 -18.52 -16.18
C PHE A 116 21.22 -18.44 -16.54
#